data_AF-A0A6J0YPJ0-F1
#
_entry.id   AF-A0A6J0YPJ0-F1
#
_cell.length_a   1.000
_cell.length_b   1.000
_cell.length_c   1.000
_cell.angle_alpha   90.00
_cell.angle_beta   90.00
_cell.angle_gamma   90.00
#
_symmetry.space_group_name_H-M   'P 1'
#
loop_
_entity.id
_entity.type
_entity.pdbx_description
1 polymer ?
#
loop_
_entity_poly.entity_id
_entity_poly.type
_entity_poly.pdbx_seq_one_letter_code
_entity_poly.pdbx_strand_id
1 'polypeptide(L)'
;MEHRIVGPGPYRATRLWNETVELFRAKMPLRKHRCRFKSYEHCFTATEAVDWLHELLRRSQNFGPEVTRKQTVQLLKKFLKNHVIEDIKGKWGQEDFEDNRHLYRFPPSSPLKPYPKRPPYQKDVIKFPKWNDPPPGTSQENIPVRPLVMNSEMWYKRHSIAIGEVPACRLVHRRQLTEANVEEIWKSMTLSYLQKILGLDSLEEVLDITLVNSKFIIHNVYSVSKQGVVILDDRSKELPHWVLSAMKCLANWPNCSDLKQPMYLGFEKDVFKTIADYYGHLKEPLLTFHLFDAFVSVLGLLQKEKMAIEAFQICCLLLPPENRRKLQLLMRMMARICLNKEMPPLCDGFGTRTLMVQTFSHCILCSKDEVDLDDLLAARLVTFLMDNYQEILKVPLALQTSIEERVANLRRVQIKYPGADMDITLSAPSFCRQISPEEFEYQRAYGSQEPLAALLEEVITDAKLSSKEKKKKLKQFQKSYPEVYQERFPTPESEALLFPEKPKAKPQLLMWALKNPFQPFQRTRSFRM
;
A
#
# COMPACT_ATOMS: atom_id res chain seq x y z
N MET A 1 -14.89 -20.44 -26.54
CA MET A 1 -15.03 -20.50 -25.07
C MET A 1 -16.27 -21.31 -24.78
N GLU A 2 -16.10 -22.52 -24.24
CA GLU A 2 -17.21 -23.42 -23.91
C GLU A 2 -18.09 -22.78 -22.82
N HIS A 3 -19.40 -22.79 -23.05
CA HIS A 3 -20.39 -22.29 -22.09
C HIS A 3 -20.43 -23.23 -20.88
N ARG A 4 -19.92 -22.77 -19.73
CA ARG A 4 -20.02 -23.52 -18.48
C ARG A 4 -21.49 -23.54 -18.04
N ILE A 5 -22.07 -24.75 -17.99
CA ILE A 5 -23.40 -24.95 -17.41
C ILE A 5 -23.33 -24.56 -15.92
N VAL A 6 -24.16 -23.58 -15.51
CA VAL A 6 -24.25 -23.21 -14.10
C VAL A 6 -25.16 -24.24 -13.42
N GLY A 7 -24.53 -25.23 -12.79
CA GLY A 7 -25.21 -26.30 -12.06
C GLY A 7 -26.14 -25.79 -10.95
N PRO A 8 -27.13 -26.61 -10.53
CA PRO A 8 -28.05 -26.25 -9.46
C PRO A 8 -27.29 -26.14 -8.13
N GLY A 9 -27.30 -24.95 -7.53
CA GLY A 9 -26.67 -24.66 -6.26
C GLY A 9 -27.21 -23.37 -5.65
N PRO A 10 -26.94 -23.09 -4.37
CA PRO A 10 -27.35 -21.84 -3.74
C PRO A 10 -26.79 -20.64 -4.53
N TYR A 11 -27.57 -19.56 -4.63
CA TYR A 11 -27.23 -18.33 -5.37
C TYR A 11 -27.07 -18.47 -6.90
N ARG A 12 -27.60 -19.54 -7.52
CA ARG A 12 -27.61 -19.73 -8.98
C ARG A 12 -28.12 -18.50 -9.75
N ALA A 13 -29.21 -17.90 -9.30
CA ALA A 13 -29.79 -16.71 -9.93
C ALA A 13 -28.82 -15.52 -9.91
N THR A 14 -28.15 -15.28 -8.78
CA THR A 14 -27.14 -14.21 -8.64
C THR A 14 -25.93 -14.45 -9.53
N ARG A 15 -25.51 -15.71 -9.68
CA ARG A 15 -24.39 -16.07 -10.55
C ARG A 15 -24.71 -15.85 -12.02
N LEU A 16 -25.90 -16.27 -12.46
CA LEU A 16 -26.39 -16.02 -13.82
C LEU A 16 -26.55 -14.52 -14.10
N TRP A 17 -27.04 -13.76 -13.12
CA TRP A 17 -27.13 -12.30 -13.20
C TRP A 17 -25.75 -11.67 -13.43
N ASN A 18 -24.76 -12.00 -12.58
CA ASN A 18 -23.42 -11.44 -12.69
C ASN A 18 -22.74 -11.79 -14.01
N GLU A 19 -22.84 -13.04 -14.46
CA GLU A 19 -22.30 -13.49 -15.75
C GLU A 19 -22.94 -12.73 -16.93
N THR A 20 -24.27 -12.53 -16.88
CA THR A 20 -24.98 -11.78 -17.91
C THR A 20 -24.55 -10.30 -17.93
N VAL A 21 -24.37 -9.68 -16.76
CA VAL A 21 -23.89 -8.29 -16.63
C VAL A 21 -22.45 -8.15 -17.15
N GLU A 22 -21.56 -9.08 -16.81
CA GLU A 22 -20.16 -9.07 -17.29
C GLU A 22 -20.10 -9.17 -18.81
N LEU A 23 -20.84 -10.13 -19.39
CA LEU A 23 -20.89 -10.33 -20.84
C LEU A 23 -21.52 -9.13 -21.55
N PHE A 24 -22.61 -8.59 -21.00
CA PHE A 24 -23.28 -7.42 -21.55
C PHE A 24 -22.36 -6.20 -21.56
N ARG A 25 -21.66 -5.90 -20.46
CA ARG A 25 -20.74 -4.75 -20.40
C ARG A 25 -19.49 -4.93 -21.28
N ALA A 26 -18.99 -6.16 -21.41
CA ALA A 26 -17.75 -6.43 -22.13
C ALA A 26 -17.92 -6.55 -23.65
N LYS A 27 -19.08 -7.03 -24.13
CA LYS A 27 -19.28 -7.41 -25.54
C LYS A 27 -20.41 -6.66 -26.26
N MET A 28 -21.17 -5.82 -25.57
CA MET A 28 -22.18 -4.97 -26.21
C MET A 28 -21.49 -3.93 -27.11
N PRO A 29 -21.84 -3.82 -28.41
CA PRO A 29 -21.25 -2.85 -29.30
C PRO A 29 -21.69 -1.43 -28.92
N LEU A 30 -20.73 -0.55 -28.69
CA LEU A 30 -20.95 0.87 -28.44
C LEU A 30 -20.73 1.65 -29.75
N ARG A 31 -21.68 2.50 -30.12
CA ARG A 31 -21.64 3.27 -31.37
C ARG A 31 -21.77 4.77 -31.10
N LYS A 32 -21.56 5.56 -32.15
CA LYS A 32 -21.82 7.00 -32.13
C LYS A 32 -23.23 7.25 -32.63
N HIS A 33 -24.06 7.89 -31.80
CA HIS A 33 -25.43 8.23 -32.15
C HIS A 33 -25.64 9.75 -32.15
N ARG A 34 -26.30 10.27 -33.18
CA ARG A 34 -26.71 11.68 -33.26
C ARG A 34 -28.16 11.81 -32.84
N CYS A 35 -28.43 12.58 -31.80
CA CYS A 35 -29.78 12.85 -31.31
C CYS A 35 -29.91 14.32 -30.93
N ARG A 36 -30.99 14.98 -31.38
CA ARG A 36 -31.28 16.42 -31.12
C ARG A 36 -30.08 17.33 -31.40
N PHE A 37 -29.51 17.22 -32.60
CA PHE A 37 -28.35 17.98 -33.07
C PHE A 37 -27.04 17.80 -32.29
N LYS A 38 -26.99 16.93 -31.27
CA LYS A 38 -25.77 16.55 -30.55
C LYS A 38 -25.35 15.13 -30.91
N SER A 39 -24.05 14.90 -31.02
CA SER A 39 -23.48 13.56 -31.22
C SER A 39 -22.97 13.03 -29.90
N TYR A 40 -23.38 11.81 -29.55
CA TYR A 40 -22.97 11.11 -28.34
C TYR A 40 -22.09 9.91 -28.74
N GLU A 41 -20.96 9.76 -28.06
CA GLU A 41 -20.01 8.67 -28.27
C GLU A 41 -20.13 7.64 -27.14
N HIS A 42 -19.76 6.40 -27.40
CA HIS A 42 -19.85 5.27 -26.46
C HIS A 42 -21.26 5.00 -25.90
N CYS A 43 -22.30 5.17 -26.73
CA CYS A 43 -23.69 4.91 -26.36
C CYS A 43 -24.35 3.87 -27.27
N PHE A 44 -25.56 3.45 -26.89
CA PHE A 44 -26.39 2.51 -27.65
C PHE A 44 -27.86 2.88 -27.50
N THR A 45 -28.68 2.49 -28.48
CA THR A 45 -30.15 2.63 -28.37
C THR A 45 -30.75 1.51 -27.52
N ALA A 46 -31.91 1.77 -26.90
CA ALA A 46 -32.65 0.77 -26.15
C ALA A 46 -32.95 -0.48 -27.00
N THR A 47 -33.36 -0.28 -28.26
CA THR A 47 -33.59 -1.38 -29.22
C THR A 47 -32.34 -2.19 -29.52
N GLU A 48 -31.19 -1.58 -29.74
CA GLU A 48 -29.93 -2.31 -29.95
C GLU A 48 -29.54 -3.13 -28.71
N ALA A 49 -29.73 -2.60 -27.50
CA ALA A 49 -29.50 -3.34 -26.26
C ALA A 49 -30.44 -4.54 -26.11
N VAL A 50 -31.71 -4.38 -26.47
CA VAL A 50 -32.70 -5.46 -26.46
C VAL A 50 -32.31 -6.53 -27.48
N ASP A 51 -31.98 -6.15 -28.72
CA ASP A 51 -31.59 -7.09 -29.79
C ASP A 51 -30.38 -7.93 -29.38
N TRP A 52 -29.35 -7.28 -28.87
CA TRP A 52 -28.11 -7.93 -28.50
C TRP A 52 -28.27 -8.85 -27.28
N LEU A 53 -28.93 -8.35 -26.22
CA LEU A 53 -29.13 -9.14 -25.00
C LEU A 53 -30.09 -10.31 -25.26
N HIS A 54 -31.09 -10.13 -26.11
CA HIS A 54 -32.02 -11.19 -26.49
C HIS A 54 -31.30 -12.31 -27.25
N GLU A 55 -30.37 -11.96 -28.14
CA GLU A 55 -29.51 -12.92 -28.83
C GLU A 55 -28.55 -13.64 -27.86
N LEU A 56 -27.96 -12.92 -26.91
CA LEU A 56 -27.09 -13.51 -25.87
C LEU A 56 -27.86 -14.54 -25.03
N LEU A 57 -29.07 -14.19 -24.58
CA LEU A 57 -29.89 -15.07 -23.74
C LEU A 57 -30.33 -16.32 -24.50
N ARG A 58 -30.73 -16.20 -25.78
CA ARG A 58 -31.12 -17.36 -26.61
C ARG A 58 -29.95 -18.31 -26.89
N ARG A 59 -28.73 -17.79 -27.05
CA ARG A 59 -27.51 -18.60 -27.25
C ARG A 59 -27.01 -19.26 -25.98
N SER A 60 -27.40 -18.75 -24.82
CA SER A 60 -26.95 -19.30 -23.55
C SER A 60 -27.69 -20.59 -23.21
N GLN A 61 -26.92 -21.64 -22.94
CA GLN A 61 -27.45 -22.97 -22.63
C GLN A 61 -28.25 -23.02 -21.31
N ASN A 62 -28.15 -21.98 -20.47
CA ASN A 62 -28.84 -21.85 -19.18
C ASN A 62 -30.26 -21.27 -19.28
N PHE A 63 -30.58 -20.50 -20.34
CA PHE A 63 -31.87 -19.83 -20.52
C PHE A 63 -32.68 -20.39 -21.71
N GLY A 64 -32.00 -20.89 -22.75
CA GLY A 64 -32.62 -21.56 -23.90
C GLY A 64 -33.29 -20.61 -24.91
N PRO A 65 -33.80 -21.15 -26.05
CA PRO A 65 -34.41 -20.35 -27.12
C PRO A 65 -35.80 -19.80 -26.79
N GLU A 66 -36.40 -20.18 -25.66
CA GLU A 66 -37.76 -19.77 -25.25
C GLU A 66 -37.85 -18.36 -24.64
N VAL A 67 -36.70 -17.69 -24.42
CA VAL A 67 -36.69 -16.32 -23.89
C VAL A 67 -37.37 -15.39 -24.89
N THR A 68 -38.39 -14.68 -24.43
CA THR A 68 -39.13 -13.68 -25.24
C THR A 68 -38.47 -12.30 -25.16
N ARG A 69 -38.63 -11.49 -26.21
CA ARG A 69 -38.15 -10.11 -26.24
C ARG A 69 -38.68 -9.27 -25.08
N LYS A 70 -39.93 -9.53 -24.66
CA LYS A 70 -40.57 -8.87 -23.49
C LYS A 70 -39.84 -9.19 -22.18
N GLN A 71 -39.38 -10.43 -21.99
CA GLN A 71 -38.57 -10.80 -20.82
C GLN A 71 -37.18 -10.15 -20.85
N THR A 72 -36.57 -10.00 -22.02
CA THR A 72 -35.31 -9.25 -22.17
C THR A 72 -35.48 -7.78 -21.77
N VAL A 73 -36.59 -7.14 -22.16
CA VAL A 73 -36.93 -5.77 -21.72
C VAL A 73 -37.11 -5.70 -20.20
N GLN A 74 -37.76 -6.69 -19.58
CA GLN A 74 -37.88 -6.75 -18.12
C GLN A 74 -36.51 -6.90 -17.42
N LEU A 75 -35.57 -7.65 -18.01
CA LEU A 75 -34.21 -7.74 -17.49
C LEU A 75 -33.46 -6.40 -17.60
N LEU A 76 -33.61 -5.70 -18.72
CA LEU A 76 -33.02 -4.37 -18.92
C LEU A 76 -33.62 -3.31 -17.99
N LYS A 77 -34.91 -3.39 -17.65
CA LYS A 77 -35.51 -2.59 -16.57
C LYS A 77 -34.79 -2.79 -15.24
N LYS A 78 -34.43 -4.03 -14.92
CA LYS A 78 -33.63 -4.34 -13.71
C LYS A 78 -32.18 -3.86 -13.83
N PHE A 79 -31.60 -3.84 -15.03
CA PHE A 79 -30.26 -3.29 -15.26
C PHE A 79 -30.23 -1.77 -15.02
N LEU A 80 -31.27 -1.05 -15.46
CA LEU A 80 -31.41 0.38 -15.22
C LEU A 80 -31.63 0.69 -13.72
N LYS A 81 -32.41 -0.14 -13.03
CA LYS A 81 -32.62 -0.01 -11.58
C LYS A 81 -31.34 -0.22 -10.76
N ASN A 82 -30.55 -1.23 -11.10
CA ASN A 82 -29.34 -1.61 -10.37
C ASN A 82 -28.06 -0.90 -10.88
N HIS A 83 -28.20 0.19 -11.64
CA HIS A 83 -27.09 1.00 -12.15
C HIS A 83 -26.08 0.21 -13.01
N VAL A 84 -26.56 -0.77 -13.78
CA VAL A 84 -25.77 -1.46 -14.82
C VAL A 84 -25.72 -0.62 -16.09
N ILE A 85 -26.81 0.07 -16.40
CA ILE A 85 -26.96 1.03 -17.49
C ILE A 85 -27.53 2.34 -16.92
N GLU A 86 -27.24 3.46 -17.57
CA GLU A 86 -27.81 4.77 -17.25
C GLU A 86 -28.28 5.47 -18.54
N ASP A 87 -29.28 6.34 -18.43
CA ASP A 87 -29.64 7.27 -19.50
C ASP A 87 -28.43 8.16 -19.85
N ILE A 88 -28.31 8.62 -21.10
CA ILE A 88 -27.33 9.65 -21.49
C ILE A 88 -27.30 10.86 -20.53
N LYS A 89 -28.43 11.19 -19.89
CA LYS A 89 -28.53 12.27 -18.90
C LYS A 89 -28.09 11.86 -17.48
N GLY A 90 -27.59 10.64 -17.27
CA GLY A 90 -27.17 10.12 -15.97
C GLY A 90 -28.32 9.73 -15.04
N LYS A 91 -29.53 9.51 -15.57
CA LYS A 91 -30.69 9.04 -14.80
C LYS A 91 -30.70 7.52 -14.73
N TRP A 92 -30.96 6.98 -13.54
CA TRP A 92 -31.05 5.54 -13.25
C TRP A 92 -31.94 5.31 -12.02
N GLY A 93 -32.25 4.05 -11.71
CA GLY A 93 -33.02 3.67 -10.51
C GLY A 93 -34.52 3.48 -10.71
N GLN A 94 -35.07 3.92 -11.85
CA GLN A 94 -36.46 3.65 -12.25
C GLN A 94 -36.53 2.45 -13.22
N GLU A 95 -37.67 1.74 -13.23
CA GLU A 95 -37.92 0.59 -14.12
C GLU A 95 -38.71 1.02 -15.38
N ASP A 96 -38.43 2.22 -15.88
CA ASP A 96 -39.09 2.89 -17.01
C ASP A 96 -38.45 2.58 -18.38
N PHE A 97 -37.55 1.59 -18.44
CA PHE A 97 -36.91 1.16 -19.69
C PHE A 97 -37.94 0.57 -20.69
N GLU A 98 -37.92 1.06 -21.92
CA GLU A 98 -38.79 0.60 -23.01
C GLU A 98 -37.99 0.35 -24.28
N ASP A 99 -38.48 -0.54 -25.15
CA ASP A 99 -37.85 -0.85 -26.43
C ASP A 99 -38.14 0.26 -27.45
N ASN A 100 -37.29 1.29 -27.43
CA ASN A 100 -37.40 2.47 -28.28
C ASN A 100 -36.00 3.01 -28.67
N ARG A 101 -35.99 4.16 -29.34
CA ARG A 101 -34.75 4.83 -29.78
C ARG A 101 -34.12 5.73 -28.72
N HIS A 102 -34.52 5.62 -27.45
CA HIS A 102 -33.81 6.31 -26.37
C HIS A 102 -32.39 5.77 -26.22
N LEU A 103 -31.50 6.66 -25.82
CA LEU A 103 -30.08 6.38 -25.78
C LEU A 103 -29.65 6.13 -24.34
N TYR A 104 -28.85 5.09 -24.16
CA TYR A 104 -28.28 4.67 -22.89
C TYR A 104 -26.77 4.53 -23.02
N ARG A 105 -26.08 4.58 -21.88
CA ARG A 105 -24.64 4.37 -21.78
C ARG A 105 -24.32 3.52 -20.56
N PHE A 106 -23.11 2.95 -20.54
CA PHE A 106 -22.60 2.27 -19.36
C PHE A 106 -22.02 3.30 -18.38
N PRO A 107 -22.36 3.23 -17.07
CA PRO A 107 -21.72 4.07 -16.07
C PRO A 107 -20.21 3.81 -15.99
N PRO A 108 -19.37 4.82 -15.69
CA PRO A 108 -17.91 4.65 -15.61
C PRO A 108 -17.50 3.63 -14.53
N SER A 109 -18.25 3.54 -13.44
CA SER A 109 -18.08 2.56 -12.38
C SER A 109 -18.90 1.29 -12.66
N SER A 110 -18.30 0.12 -12.60
CA SER A 110 -19.04 -1.15 -12.69
C SER A 110 -19.80 -1.41 -11.38
N PRO A 111 -21.11 -1.76 -11.42
CA PRO A 111 -21.83 -2.17 -10.22
C PRO A 111 -21.34 -3.53 -9.68
N LEU A 112 -20.61 -4.29 -10.50
CA LEU A 112 -19.85 -5.44 -10.04
C LEU A 112 -18.59 -4.90 -9.36
N LYS A 113 -18.52 -5.04 -8.02
CA LYS A 113 -17.26 -4.88 -7.29
C LYS A 113 -16.20 -5.71 -8.03
N PRO A 114 -15.14 -5.11 -8.59
CA PRO A 114 -14.08 -5.91 -9.20
C PRO A 114 -13.56 -6.86 -8.12
N TYR A 115 -13.62 -8.16 -8.38
CA TYR A 115 -12.79 -9.09 -7.64
C TYR A 115 -11.36 -8.58 -7.74
N PRO A 116 -10.59 -8.52 -6.64
CA PRO A 116 -9.26 -7.94 -6.63
C PRO A 116 -8.39 -8.69 -7.66
N LYS A 117 -8.25 -8.11 -8.85
CA LYS A 117 -7.26 -8.54 -9.83
C LYS A 117 -5.93 -8.06 -9.29
N ARG A 118 -5.08 -9.01 -8.88
CA ARG A 118 -3.68 -8.72 -8.59
C ARG A 118 -3.08 -8.07 -9.84
N PRO A 119 -2.41 -6.91 -9.73
CA PRO A 119 -1.69 -6.36 -10.86
C PRO A 119 -0.60 -7.35 -11.31
N PRO A 120 -0.24 -7.38 -12.60
CA PRO A 120 0.95 -8.10 -13.05
C PRO A 120 2.16 -7.52 -12.31
N TYR A 121 2.78 -8.37 -11.50
CA TYR A 121 3.91 -8.05 -10.64
C TYR A 121 5.13 -7.64 -11.49
N GLN A 122 5.46 -6.35 -11.48
CA GLN A 122 6.76 -5.84 -11.96
C GLN A 122 7.75 -6.02 -10.81
N LYS A 123 8.79 -6.85 -11.02
CA LYS A 123 9.85 -7.12 -10.04
C LYS A 123 10.84 -5.96 -10.05
N ASP A 124 10.68 -5.00 -9.15
CA ASP A 124 11.83 -4.20 -8.69
C ASP A 124 12.53 -4.96 -7.57
N VAL A 125 13.73 -5.44 -7.89
CA VAL A 125 14.58 -6.19 -6.97
C VAL A 125 15.25 -5.19 -6.02
N ILE A 126 14.69 -5.06 -4.81
CA ILE A 126 15.37 -4.39 -3.69
C ILE A 126 16.62 -5.22 -3.33
N LYS A 127 17.81 -4.68 -3.60
CA LYS A 127 19.09 -5.28 -3.18
C LYS A 127 19.28 -5.03 -1.67
N PHE A 128 19.36 -6.10 -0.90
CA PHE A 128 19.73 -6.06 0.53
C PHE A 128 21.26 -5.92 0.71
N PRO A 129 21.75 -5.17 1.71
CA PRO A 129 23.18 -5.10 2.03
C PRO A 129 23.70 -6.46 2.52
N LYS A 130 24.91 -6.85 2.08
CA LYS A 130 25.57 -8.09 2.50
C LYS A 130 26.10 -7.95 3.94
N TRP A 131 26.19 -9.10 4.62
CA TRP A 131 26.30 -9.24 6.09
C TRP A 131 27.64 -8.82 6.75
N ASN A 132 28.49 -7.99 6.13
CA ASN A 132 29.86 -7.77 6.62
C ASN A 132 30.30 -6.30 6.80
N ASP A 133 29.39 -5.31 6.78
CA ASP A 133 29.79 -3.92 7.06
C ASP A 133 29.58 -3.56 8.55
N PRO A 134 30.61 -3.04 9.25
CA PRO A 134 30.47 -2.62 10.65
C PRO A 134 29.70 -1.29 10.78
N PRO A 135 28.88 -1.11 11.84
CA PRO A 135 28.08 0.11 12.02
C PRO A 135 28.95 1.30 12.48
N PRO A 136 28.73 2.53 11.96
CA PRO A 136 29.35 3.74 12.51
C PRO A 136 28.72 4.11 13.87
N GLY A 137 29.56 4.55 14.80
CA GLY A 137 29.26 4.72 16.21
C GLY A 137 28.09 5.64 16.55
N THR A 138 27.30 5.22 17.53
CA THR A 138 26.20 5.96 18.15
C THR A 138 26.72 6.89 19.24
N SER A 139 26.57 8.20 19.06
CA SER A 139 26.49 9.17 20.15
C SER A 139 25.04 9.17 20.68
N GLN A 140 24.85 8.68 21.91
CA GLN A 140 23.57 8.67 22.60
C GLN A 140 23.25 10.06 23.15
N GLU A 141 22.11 10.63 22.76
CA GLU A 141 21.41 11.63 23.58
C GLU A 141 19.96 11.20 23.78
N ASN A 142 19.53 11.27 25.04
CA ASN A 142 18.30 10.71 25.57
C ASN A 142 17.08 11.59 25.26
N ILE A 143 15.98 11.01 24.79
CA ILE A 143 14.64 11.65 24.78
C ILE A 143 13.73 10.88 25.76
N PRO A 144 13.00 11.56 26.67
CA PRO A 144 12.22 10.91 27.71
C PRO A 144 10.83 10.49 27.19
N VAL A 145 10.46 9.23 27.42
CA VAL A 145 9.06 8.74 27.28
C VAL A 145 8.63 8.16 28.62
N ARG A 146 7.50 8.63 29.17
CA ARG A 146 6.96 8.14 30.44
C ARG A 146 6.49 6.69 30.33
N PRO A 147 6.90 5.78 31.24
CA PRO A 147 6.35 4.44 31.29
C PRO A 147 5.01 4.42 32.04
N LEU A 148 4.00 3.80 31.42
CA LEU A 148 2.75 3.46 32.08
C LEU A 148 2.95 2.12 32.82
N VAL A 149 3.09 2.18 34.15
CA VAL A 149 3.12 0.98 35.01
C VAL A 149 1.67 0.54 35.24
N MET A 150 1.32 -0.66 34.81
CA MET A 150 0.00 -1.27 35.01
C MET A 150 0.05 -2.15 36.27
N ASN A 151 -0.76 -1.84 37.29
CA ASN A 151 -0.80 -2.55 38.57
C ASN A 151 -1.42 -3.96 38.46
N SER A 152 -0.78 -4.93 39.13
CA SER A 152 -0.93 -6.39 38.98
C SER A 152 -2.00 -7.05 39.87
N GLU A 153 -2.93 -6.32 40.49
CA GLU A 153 -3.69 -6.87 41.64
C GLU A 153 -5.10 -7.42 41.34
N MET A 154 -5.61 -7.32 40.10
CA MET A 154 -7.01 -7.72 39.82
C MET A 154 -7.20 -9.04 39.05
N TRP A 155 -6.16 -9.84 38.79
CA TRP A 155 -6.27 -11.02 37.90
C TRP A 155 -6.60 -12.36 38.61
N TYR A 156 -6.44 -12.46 39.94
CA TYR A 156 -6.43 -13.75 40.63
C TYR A 156 -7.79 -14.33 41.10
N LYS A 157 -8.94 -13.78 40.70
CA LYS A 157 -10.24 -14.16 41.34
C LYS A 157 -11.33 -14.76 40.46
N ARG A 158 -11.06 -15.21 39.23
CA ARG A 158 -12.06 -15.99 38.48
C ARG A 158 -11.42 -17.17 37.75
N HIS A 159 -12.01 -18.35 37.95
CA HIS A 159 -11.79 -19.62 37.25
C HIS A 159 -10.78 -20.59 37.88
N SER A 160 -11.14 -21.14 39.03
CA SER A 160 -10.76 -22.51 39.41
C SER A 160 -11.72 -23.50 38.76
N ILE A 161 -11.50 -23.80 37.48
CA ILE A 161 -12.05 -24.97 36.79
C ILE A 161 -10.87 -25.60 36.06
N ALA A 162 -10.68 -26.90 36.25
CA ALA A 162 -9.56 -27.68 35.74
C ALA A 162 -9.29 -27.41 34.25
N ILE A 163 -8.21 -26.70 33.94
CA ILE A 163 -7.64 -26.60 32.60
C ILE A 163 -6.37 -27.43 32.64
N GLY A 164 -6.37 -28.57 31.96
CA GLY A 164 -5.16 -29.35 31.71
C GLY A 164 -4.07 -28.45 31.12
N GLU A 165 -2.81 -28.78 31.40
CA GLU A 165 -1.57 -28.07 31.02
C GLU A 165 -1.78 -26.89 30.05
N VAL A 166 -1.71 -25.67 30.59
CA VAL A 166 -1.78 -24.44 29.80
C VAL A 166 -0.69 -24.52 28.71
N PRO A 167 -1.05 -24.51 27.41
CA PRO A 167 -0.06 -24.60 26.35
C PRO A 167 0.92 -23.44 26.50
N ALA A 168 2.23 -23.74 26.57
CA ALA A 168 3.25 -22.73 26.81
C ALA A 168 3.15 -21.60 25.77
N CYS A 169 2.68 -20.42 26.20
CA CYS A 169 2.61 -19.22 25.37
C CYS A 169 4.01 -18.89 24.85
N ARG A 170 4.20 -18.88 23.52
CA ARG A 170 5.43 -18.33 22.93
C ARG A 170 5.25 -16.84 22.73
N LEU A 171 5.93 -16.04 23.55
CA LEU A 171 6.06 -14.60 23.35
C LEU A 171 6.92 -14.36 22.10
N VAL A 172 6.28 -14.11 20.96
CA VAL A 172 6.98 -13.66 19.76
C VAL A 172 7.22 -12.17 19.93
N HIS A 173 8.42 -11.83 20.37
CA HIS A 173 8.89 -10.45 20.36
C HIS A 173 8.95 -10.00 18.89
N ARG A 174 8.09 -9.06 18.49
CA ARG A 174 8.23 -8.41 17.19
C ARG A 174 9.57 -7.69 17.16
N ARG A 175 10.22 -7.72 15.98
CA ARG A 175 11.45 -6.96 15.66
C ARG A 175 11.43 -5.59 16.33
N GLN A 176 12.52 -5.21 17.00
CA GLN A 176 12.67 -3.87 17.53
C GLN A 176 12.46 -2.87 16.39
N LEU A 177 11.47 -1.99 16.54
CA LEU A 177 11.16 -0.98 15.55
C LEU A 177 12.24 0.11 15.65
N THR A 178 13.15 0.16 14.67
CA THR A 178 14.17 1.20 14.59
C THR A 178 13.52 2.56 14.27
N GLU A 179 14.23 3.65 14.56
CA GLU A 179 13.78 5.01 14.26
C GLU A 179 13.54 5.22 12.76
N ALA A 180 14.45 4.72 11.91
CA ALA A 180 14.28 4.74 10.46
C ALA A 180 12.99 4.06 9.97
N ASN A 181 12.55 2.99 10.65
CA ASN A 181 11.27 2.34 10.30
C ASN A 181 10.08 3.23 10.67
N VAL A 182 10.15 4.00 11.76
CA VAL A 182 9.10 4.95 12.14
C VAL A 182 9.04 6.10 11.14
N GLU A 183 10.20 6.63 10.77
CA GLU A 183 10.34 7.66 9.73
C GLU A 183 9.71 7.24 8.40
N GLU A 184 9.99 6.01 7.96
CA GLU A 184 9.43 5.47 6.72
C GLU A 184 7.91 5.24 6.81
N ILE A 185 7.40 4.84 7.99
CA ILE A 185 5.95 4.74 8.21
C ILE A 185 5.29 6.12 8.08
N TRP A 186 5.87 7.15 8.68
CA TRP A 186 5.38 8.53 8.53
C TRP A 186 5.36 8.96 7.07
N LYS A 187 6.49 8.81 6.36
CA LYS A 187 6.59 9.15 4.94
C LYS A 187 5.56 8.42 4.09
N SER A 188 5.52 7.09 4.17
CA SER A 188 4.64 6.26 3.35
C SER A 188 3.15 6.50 3.64
N MET A 189 2.75 6.64 4.90
CA MET A 189 1.35 6.90 5.26
C MET A 189 0.90 8.31 4.88
N THR A 190 1.75 9.33 5.08
CA THR A 190 1.45 10.71 4.67
C THR A 190 1.27 10.80 3.14
N LEU A 191 2.16 10.18 2.37
CA LEU A 191 2.06 10.14 0.90
C LEU A 191 0.83 9.36 0.43
N SER A 192 0.56 8.19 1.01
CA SER A 192 -0.64 7.41 0.68
C SER A 192 -1.93 8.19 0.98
N TYR A 193 -1.95 8.96 2.07
CA TYR A 193 -3.08 9.81 2.41
C TYR A 193 -3.24 10.97 1.41
N LEU A 194 -2.14 11.63 1.01
CA LEU A 194 -2.16 12.68 -0.02
C LEU A 194 -2.70 12.14 -1.36
N GLN A 195 -2.17 11.00 -1.81
CA GLN A 195 -2.60 10.33 -3.04
C GLN A 195 -4.11 10.07 -3.04
N LYS A 196 -4.63 9.56 -1.91
CA LYS A 196 -6.06 9.27 -1.76
C LYS A 196 -6.92 10.54 -1.80
N ILE A 197 -6.46 11.65 -1.22
CA ILE A 197 -7.19 12.92 -1.24
C ILE A 197 -7.23 13.52 -2.65
N LEU A 198 -6.09 13.50 -3.34
CA LEU A 198 -5.96 14.00 -4.72
C LEU A 198 -6.69 13.09 -5.73
N GLY A 199 -6.93 11.82 -5.38
CA GLY A 199 -7.59 10.85 -6.25
C GLY A 199 -6.71 10.41 -7.42
N LEU A 200 -5.40 10.39 -7.22
CA LEU A 200 -4.41 10.04 -8.24
C LEU A 200 -4.01 8.57 -8.15
N ASP A 201 -3.74 7.94 -9.30
CA ASP A 201 -3.27 6.55 -9.36
C ASP A 201 -1.80 6.42 -8.93
N SER A 202 -1.00 7.48 -9.12
CA SER A 202 0.39 7.61 -8.65
C SER A 202 0.69 9.07 -8.28
N LEU A 203 1.67 9.28 -7.38
CA LEU A 203 2.17 10.61 -7.03
C LEU A 203 3.39 11.04 -7.85
N GLU A 204 3.94 10.17 -8.70
CA GLU A 204 5.19 10.41 -9.44
C GLU A 204 5.11 11.63 -10.38
N GLU A 205 3.93 11.93 -10.94
CA GLU A 205 3.72 13.09 -11.81
C GLU A 205 3.62 14.42 -11.04
N VAL A 206 3.43 14.37 -9.72
CA VAL A 206 3.10 15.53 -8.88
C VAL A 206 4.17 15.82 -7.83
N LEU A 207 4.93 14.80 -7.44
CA LEU A 207 5.91 14.90 -6.37
C LEU A 207 7.04 13.89 -6.56
N ASP A 208 8.28 14.38 -6.49
CA ASP A 208 9.43 13.51 -6.37
C ASP A 208 9.54 12.94 -4.95
N ILE A 209 9.16 11.66 -4.82
CA ILE A 209 9.16 10.92 -3.55
C ILE A 209 10.56 10.84 -2.93
N THR A 210 11.63 10.94 -3.74
CA THR A 210 13.02 10.85 -3.24
C THR A 210 13.42 12.09 -2.44
N LEU A 211 12.88 13.25 -2.80
CA LEU A 211 13.17 14.53 -2.15
C LEU A 211 12.39 14.74 -0.84
N VAL A 212 11.37 13.92 -0.58
CA VAL A 212 10.55 14.01 0.64
C VAL A 212 11.34 13.51 1.85
N ASN A 213 11.57 14.41 2.80
CA ASN A 213 12.26 14.11 4.06
C ASN A 213 11.26 13.75 5.18
N SER A 214 11.33 12.50 5.66
CA SER A 214 10.54 11.96 6.76
C SER A 214 10.64 12.77 8.05
N LYS A 215 11.83 13.31 8.35
CA LYS A 215 12.08 14.07 9.58
C LYS A 215 11.32 15.39 9.61
N PHE A 216 11.10 16.02 8.45
CA PHE A 216 10.31 17.25 8.35
C PHE A 216 8.87 16.99 8.76
N ILE A 217 8.28 15.88 8.31
CA ILE A 217 6.90 15.49 8.64
C ILE A 217 6.76 15.32 10.16
N ILE A 218 7.65 14.54 10.78
CA ILE A 218 7.62 14.26 12.22
C ILE A 218 7.80 15.56 13.02
N HIS A 219 8.78 16.38 12.67
CA HIS A 219 9.03 17.65 13.34
C HIS A 219 7.82 18.60 13.19
N ASN A 220 7.21 18.67 12.02
CA ASN A 220 6.02 19.47 11.78
C ASN A 220 4.78 18.98 12.57
N VAL A 221 4.73 17.72 12.95
CA VAL A 221 3.64 17.17 13.77
C VAL A 221 3.89 17.42 15.26
N TYR A 222 5.08 17.12 15.78
CA TYR A 222 5.35 17.11 17.22
C TYR A 222 5.99 18.39 17.76
N SER A 223 6.80 19.10 16.97
CA SER A 223 7.49 20.33 17.39
C SER A 223 6.62 21.56 17.12
N VAL A 224 5.43 21.62 17.74
CA VAL A 224 4.49 22.74 17.59
C VAL A 224 4.17 23.41 18.93
N SER A 225 4.00 24.73 18.92
CA SER A 225 3.62 25.51 20.09
C SER A 225 2.15 25.27 20.48
N LYS A 226 1.73 25.76 21.65
CA LYS A 226 0.33 25.72 22.08
C LYS A 226 -0.63 26.40 21.09
N GLN A 227 -0.11 27.37 20.32
CA GLN A 227 -0.86 28.08 19.29
C GLN A 227 -0.74 27.39 17.91
N GLY A 228 -0.14 26.21 17.81
CA GLY A 228 0.06 25.46 16.57
C GLY A 228 1.18 25.99 15.67
N VAL A 229 2.09 26.83 16.17
CA VAL A 229 3.22 27.35 15.39
C VAL A 229 4.41 26.40 15.51
N VAL A 230 5.04 26.03 14.40
CA VAL A 230 6.22 25.16 14.39
C VAL A 230 7.35 25.81 15.19
N ILE A 231 7.94 25.08 16.12
CA ILE A 231 9.10 25.48 16.93
C ILE A 231 10.35 24.94 16.22
N LEU A 232 11.33 25.80 15.93
CA LEU A 232 12.59 25.37 15.31
C LEU A 232 13.59 25.00 16.40
N ASP A 233 14.27 23.87 16.22
CA ASP A 233 15.38 23.46 17.09
C ASP A 233 16.58 24.41 16.94
N ASP A 234 16.86 24.84 15.71
CA ASP A 234 17.94 25.76 15.37
C ASP A 234 17.42 27.21 15.29
N ARG A 235 17.89 28.04 16.22
CA ARG A 235 17.54 29.47 16.31
C ARG A 235 18.10 30.30 15.15
N SER A 236 19.15 29.85 14.48
CA SER A 236 19.76 30.60 13.36
C SER A 236 18.86 30.61 12.11
N LYS A 237 17.97 29.62 11.98
CA LYS A 237 16.99 29.48 10.88
C LYS A 237 15.70 30.26 11.13
N GLU A 238 15.59 30.92 12.28
CA GLU A 238 14.45 31.78 12.60
C GLU A 238 14.48 33.07 11.76
N LEU A 239 13.31 33.70 11.57
CA LEU A 239 13.24 35.00 10.93
C LEU A 239 14.09 36.01 11.70
N PRO A 240 14.83 36.91 11.03
CA PRO A 240 15.57 37.97 11.69
C PRO A 240 14.66 38.74 12.66
N HIS A 241 15.18 39.09 13.84
CA HIS A 241 14.40 39.74 14.89
C HIS A 241 13.67 40.99 14.38
N TRP A 242 14.35 41.79 13.54
CA TRP A 242 13.76 42.99 12.96
C TRP A 242 12.53 42.68 12.07
N VAL A 243 12.54 41.58 11.30
CA VAL A 243 11.38 41.15 10.49
C VAL A 243 10.24 40.78 11.42
N LEU A 244 10.51 40.00 12.47
CA LEU A 244 9.49 39.59 13.44
C LEU A 244 8.86 40.80 14.15
N SER A 245 9.66 41.77 14.55
CA SER A 245 9.17 43.02 15.15
C SER A 245 8.35 43.84 14.17
N ALA A 246 8.78 43.96 12.91
CA ALA A 246 8.04 44.64 11.86
C ALA A 246 6.66 43.98 11.60
N MET A 247 6.64 42.65 11.44
CA MET A 247 5.42 41.87 11.25
C MET A 247 4.46 42.02 12.45
N LYS A 248 4.99 41.94 13.68
CA LYS A 248 4.20 42.16 14.90
C LYS A 248 3.62 43.57 14.96
N CYS A 249 4.38 44.57 14.52
CA CYS A 249 3.94 45.94 14.58
C CYS A 249 2.74 46.18 13.65
N LEU A 250 2.80 45.72 12.40
CA LEU A 250 1.65 45.82 11.48
C LEU A 250 0.46 44.96 11.93
N ALA A 251 0.71 43.75 12.44
CA ALA A 251 -0.36 42.85 12.86
C ALA A 251 -1.16 43.35 14.08
N ASN A 252 -0.55 44.18 14.93
CA ASN A 252 -1.16 44.72 16.15
C ASN A 252 -1.39 46.24 16.07
N TRP A 253 -1.38 46.81 14.87
CA TRP A 253 -1.58 48.24 14.66
C TRP A 253 -2.87 48.75 15.34
N PRO A 254 -2.87 49.95 15.97
CA PRO A 254 -1.74 50.88 16.17
C PRO A 254 -0.89 50.59 17.41
N ASN A 255 -1.26 49.58 18.20
CA ASN A 255 -0.66 49.28 19.50
C ASN A 255 0.63 48.44 19.38
N CYS A 256 1.69 49.01 18.81
CA CYS A 256 3.03 48.39 18.82
C CYS A 256 3.65 48.51 20.23
N SER A 257 3.48 47.48 21.07
CA SER A 257 3.96 47.49 22.47
C SER A 257 5.47 47.75 22.64
N ASP A 258 6.27 47.47 21.61
CA ASP A 258 7.73 47.60 21.63
C ASP A 258 8.24 48.98 21.18
N LEU A 259 7.42 49.81 20.53
CA LEU A 259 7.82 51.10 19.98
C LEU A 259 7.19 52.23 20.77
N LYS A 260 7.87 52.68 21.83
CA LYS A 260 7.52 53.91 22.59
C LYS A 260 7.76 55.21 21.81
N GLN A 261 7.96 55.15 20.49
CA GLN A 261 8.25 56.30 19.64
C GLN A 261 6.97 56.78 18.92
N PRO A 262 6.80 58.10 18.75
CA PRO A 262 5.71 58.63 17.94
C PRO A 262 5.90 58.14 16.49
N MET A 263 4.91 57.44 15.96
CA MET A 263 4.87 56.99 14.56
C MET A 263 4.71 58.23 13.67
N TYR A 264 5.65 58.48 12.77
CA TYR A 264 5.50 59.52 11.76
C TYR A 264 4.49 59.08 10.69
N LEU A 265 3.97 60.04 9.93
CA LEU A 265 3.00 59.78 8.85
C LEU A 265 3.63 58.89 7.77
N GLY A 266 3.02 57.74 7.48
CA GLY A 266 3.51 56.80 6.46
C GLY A 266 4.45 55.71 7.00
N PHE A 267 4.74 55.70 8.31
CA PHE A 267 5.56 54.67 8.95
C PHE A 267 5.07 53.24 8.63
N GLU A 268 3.75 53.02 8.58
CA GLU A 268 3.17 51.74 8.22
C GLU A 268 3.55 51.27 6.81
N LYS A 269 3.67 52.20 5.86
CA LYS A 269 3.98 51.91 4.46
C LYS A 269 5.44 51.49 4.34
N ASP A 270 6.32 52.17 5.08
CA ASP A 270 7.75 51.83 5.12
C ASP A 270 8.01 50.49 5.80
N VAL A 271 7.32 50.21 6.92
CA VAL A 271 7.40 48.90 7.59
C VAL A 271 6.88 47.80 6.67
N PHE A 272 5.74 48.02 6.00
CA PHE A 272 5.19 47.06 5.04
C PHE A 272 6.17 46.81 3.88
N LYS A 273 6.73 47.88 3.30
CA LYS A 273 7.72 47.78 2.24
C LYS A 273 8.95 46.99 2.67
N THR A 274 9.47 47.23 3.88
CA THR A 274 10.62 46.50 4.41
C THR A 274 10.33 44.99 4.54
N ILE A 275 9.12 44.61 4.93
CA ILE A 275 8.69 43.20 4.99
C ILE A 275 8.55 42.64 3.58
N ALA A 276 7.92 43.38 2.66
CA ALA A 276 7.76 42.99 1.26
C ALA A 276 9.13 42.74 0.60
N ASP A 277 10.08 43.65 0.79
CA ASP A 277 11.45 43.54 0.29
C ASP A 277 12.10 42.28 0.85
N TYR A 278 12.00 42.01 2.17
CA TYR A 278 12.57 40.78 2.75
C TYR A 278 12.07 39.50 2.07
N TYR A 279 10.75 39.38 1.89
CA TYR A 279 10.16 38.19 1.28
C TYR A 279 10.38 38.14 -0.24
N GLY A 280 10.51 39.30 -0.91
CA GLY A 280 10.84 39.39 -2.33
C GLY A 280 12.28 38.97 -2.66
N HIS A 281 13.22 39.09 -1.71
CA HIS A 281 14.61 38.66 -1.87
C HIS A 281 14.85 37.18 -1.49
N LEU A 282 13.81 36.40 -1.19
CA LEU A 282 13.97 34.97 -0.93
C LEU A 282 14.41 34.24 -2.21
N LYS A 283 15.48 33.43 -2.08
CA LYS A 283 16.02 32.65 -3.21
C LYS A 283 15.09 31.52 -3.68
N GLU A 284 14.19 31.08 -2.80
CA GLU A 284 13.24 30.00 -3.05
C GLU A 284 11.88 30.39 -2.45
N PRO A 285 10.75 30.06 -3.11
CA PRO A 285 9.42 30.28 -2.55
C PRO A 285 9.24 29.50 -1.25
N LEU A 286 8.37 30.01 -0.37
CA LEU A 286 8.07 29.36 0.91
C LEU A 286 7.50 27.95 0.74
N LEU A 287 6.76 27.70 -0.35
CA LEU A 287 6.23 26.38 -0.65
C LEU A 287 7.23 25.43 -1.32
N THR A 288 8.47 25.88 -1.54
CA THR A 288 9.56 25.20 -2.27
C THR A 288 9.25 24.91 -3.74
N PHE A 289 10.29 24.83 -4.58
CA PHE A 289 10.09 24.47 -5.99
C PHE A 289 9.65 23.01 -6.13
N HIS A 290 10.13 22.14 -5.25
CA HIS A 290 9.87 20.70 -5.30
C HIS A 290 8.42 20.31 -5.02
N LEU A 291 7.68 21.14 -4.28
CA LEU A 291 6.28 20.88 -3.96
C LEU A 291 5.32 21.71 -4.82
N PHE A 292 5.82 22.49 -5.78
CA PHE A 292 5.02 23.38 -6.62
C PHE A 292 3.85 22.62 -7.27
N ASP A 293 4.14 21.53 -7.98
CA ASP A 293 3.12 20.72 -8.65
C ASP A 293 2.12 20.09 -7.69
N ALA A 294 2.56 19.71 -6.48
CA ALA A 294 1.69 19.24 -5.42
C ALA A 294 0.70 20.32 -4.97
N PHE A 295 1.17 21.55 -4.74
CA PHE A 295 0.29 22.66 -4.36
C PHE A 295 -0.65 23.10 -5.50
N VAL A 296 -0.18 23.10 -6.75
CA VAL A 296 -1.02 23.38 -7.92
C VAL A 296 -2.08 22.29 -8.12
N SER A 297 -1.74 21.02 -7.92
CA SER A 297 -2.70 19.91 -7.98
C SER A 297 -3.83 20.07 -6.96
N VAL A 298 -3.52 20.58 -5.76
CA VAL A 298 -4.54 20.90 -4.74
C VAL A 298 -5.48 22.02 -5.20
N LEU A 299 -5.04 22.96 -6.04
CA LEU A 299 -5.92 24.01 -6.58
C LEU A 299 -7.09 23.46 -7.40
N GLY A 300 -6.92 22.29 -8.01
CA GLY A 300 -8.00 21.56 -8.68
C GLY A 300 -9.13 21.15 -7.73
N LEU A 301 -8.86 21.03 -6.43
CA LEU A 301 -9.81 20.62 -5.41
C LEU A 301 -10.53 21.77 -4.72
N LEU A 302 -10.25 23.04 -5.07
CA LEU A 302 -10.84 24.21 -4.38
C LEU A 302 -12.38 24.25 -4.40
N GLN A 303 -13.04 23.59 -5.36
CA GLN A 303 -14.50 23.45 -5.36
C GLN A 303 -15.02 22.61 -4.17
N LYS A 304 -14.17 21.75 -3.60
CA LYS A 304 -14.44 20.89 -2.45
C LYS A 304 -13.60 21.37 -1.27
N GLU A 305 -14.04 22.46 -0.64
CA GLU A 305 -13.30 23.16 0.42
C GLU A 305 -12.70 22.24 1.49
N LYS A 306 -13.48 21.28 2.03
CA LYS A 306 -12.98 20.34 3.04
C LYS A 306 -11.82 19.47 2.54
N MET A 307 -11.94 18.93 1.33
CA MET A 307 -10.88 18.11 0.72
C MET A 307 -9.65 18.95 0.39
N ALA A 308 -9.84 20.19 -0.06
CA ALA A 308 -8.74 21.11 -0.32
C ALA A 308 -7.99 21.46 0.97
N ILE A 309 -8.71 21.76 2.07
CA ILE A 309 -8.10 22.03 3.38
C ILE A 309 -7.30 20.82 3.85
N GLU A 310 -7.86 19.62 3.79
CA GLU A 310 -7.14 18.39 4.15
C GLU A 310 -5.90 18.18 3.26
N ALA A 311 -6.00 18.40 1.96
CA ALA A 311 -4.86 18.26 1.06
C ALA A 311 -3.75 19.28 1.38
N PHE A 312 -4.10 20.55 1.60
CA PHE A 312 -3.14 21.59 1.98
C PHE A 312 -2.50 21.29 3.34
N GLN A 313 -3.26 20.80 4.33
CA GLN A 313 -2.69 20.37 5.61
C GLN A 313 -1.56 19.36 5.41
N ILE A 314 -1.80 18.37 4.55
CA ILE A 314 -0.85 17.30 4.27
C ILE A 314 0.37 17.83 3.50
N CYS A 315 0.16 18.61 2.43
CA CYS A 315 1.27 19.24 1.69
C CYS A 315 2.10 20.15 2.61
N CYS A 316 1.47 20.90 3.51
CA CYS A 316 2.18 21.74 4.47
C CYS A 316 3.01 20.94 5.49
N LEU A 317 2.69 19.67 5.77
CA LEU A 317 3.55 18.82 6.61
C LEU A 317 4.84 18.40 5.90
N LEU A 318 4.84 18.35 4.56
CA LEU A 318 6.01 17.99 3.75
C LEU A 318 7.04 19.13 3.68
N LEU A 319 6.64 20.37 3.99
CA LEU A 319 7.50 21.54 3.95
C LEU A 319 8.66 21.45 4.95
N PRO A 320 9.83 22.00 4.62
CA PRO A 320 10.86 22.27 5.61
C PRO A 320 10.27 23.04 6.81
N PRO A 321 10.61 22.67 8.06
CA PRO A 321 10.04 23.32 9.25
C PRO A 321 10.22 24.84 9.29
N GLU A 322 11.36 25.33 8.80
CA GLU A 322 11.67 26.76 8.67
C GLU A 322 10.70 27.48 7.74
N ASN A 323 10.41 26.89 6.58
CA ASN A 323 9.50 27.43 5.59
C ASN A 323 8.06 27.41 6.11
N ARG A 324 7.65 26.30 6.74
CA ARG A 324 6.32 26.19 7.35
C ARG A 324 6.12 27.23 8.45
N ARG A 325 7.13 27.47 9.30
CA ARG A 325 7.07 28.53 10.33
C ARG A 325 6.95 29.91 9.70
N LYS A 326 7.78 30.24 8.70
CA LYS A 326 7.72 31.52 7.96
C LYS A 326 6.33 31.74 7.34
N LEU A 327 5.79 30.72 6.68
CA LEU A 327 4.44 30.73 6.10
C LEU A 327 3.35 30.96 7.16
N GLN A 328 3.42 30.27 8.31
CA GLN A 328 2.48 30.45 9.42
C GLN A 328 2.47 31.88 9.96
N LEU A 329 3.64 32.50 10.11
CA LEU A 329 3.77 33.88 10.58
C LEU A 329 3.27 34.87 9.53
N LEU A 330 3.60 34.65 8.25
CA LEU A 330 3.17 35.49 7.14
C LEU A 330 1.64 35.47 6.98
N MET A 331 1.02 34.28 6.94
CA MET A 331 -0.43 34.13 6.85
C MET A 331 -1.15 34.80 8.01
N ARG A 332 -0.62 34.66 9.25
CA ARG A 332 -1.17 35.33 10.42
C ARG A 332 -1.10 36.84 10.32
N MET A 333 0.03 37.39 9.87
CA MET A 333 0.19 38.82 9.67
C MET A 333 -0.78 39.34 8.61
N MET A 334 -0.80 38.72 7.42
CA MET A 334 -1.70 39.11 6.33
C MET A 334 -3.16 39.11 6.76
N ALA A 335 -3.61 38.04 7.44
CA ALA A 335 -4.97 37.92 7.94
C ALA A 335 -5.28 38.98 9.01
N ARG A 336 -4.36 39.24 9.96
CA ARG A 336 -4.54 40.26 11.00
C ARG A 336 -4.66 41.66 10.41
N ILE A 337 -3.80 42.00 9.44
CA ILE A 337 -3.84 43.30 8.77
C ILE A 337 -5.16 43.47 7.99
N CYS A 338 -5.61 42.44 7.25
CA CYS A 338 -6.86 42.51 6.49
C CYS A 338 -8.12 42.63 7.39
N LEU A 339 -8.07 42.08 8.60
CA LEU A 339 -9.18 42.14 9.56
C LEU A 339 -9.15 43.41 10.43
N ASN A 340 -8.06 44.17 10.42
CA ASN A 340 -7.90 45.34 11.26
C ASN A 340 -8.55 46.58 10.62
N LYS A 341 -9.58 47.11 11.30
CA LYS A 341 -10.32 48.29 10.85
C LYS A 341 -9.57 49.60 11.10
N GLU A 342 -8.62 49.60 12.03
CA GLU A 342 -7.81 50.78 12.38
C GLU A 342 -6.56 50.91 11.49
N MET A 343 -6.34 49.94 10.60
CA MET A 343 -5.19 49.94 9.69
C MET A 343 -5.39 50.98 8.58
N PRO A 344 -4.47 51.95 8.42
CA PRO A 344 -4.52 52.88 7.31
C PRO A 344 -4.20 52.18 5.97
N PRO A 345 -4.63 52.76 4.83
CA PRO A 345 -4.36 52.20 3.52
C PRO A 345 -2.86 52.17 3.24
N LEU A 346 -2.32 50.95 3.11
CA LEU A 346 -0.89 50.72 2.83
C LEU A 346 -0.49 51.13 1.40
N CYS A 347 -1.45 51.19 0.49
CA CYS A 347 -1.28 51.67 -0.88
C CYS A 347 -2.54 52.42 -1.30
N ASP A 348 -2.38 53.54 -2.01
CA ASP A 348 -3.51 54.42 -2.36
C ASP A 348 -4.33 53.90 -3.56
N GLY A 349 -3.82 52.89 -4.30
CA GLY A 349 -4.46 52.34 -5.51
C GLY A 349 -5.14 50.98 -5.34
N PHE A 350 -4.88 50.25 -4.25
CA PHE A 350 -5.39 48.89 -4.06
C PHE A 350 -5.97 48.71 -2.66
N GLY A 351 -7.04 47.93 -2.55
CA GLY A 351 -7.54 47.48 -1.25
C GLY A 351 -6.49 46.62 -0.54
N THR A 352 -6.41 46.73 0.80
CA THR A 352 -5.41 46.03 1.63
C THR A 352 -5.31 44.54 1.32
N ARG A 353 -6.44 43.86 1.10
CA ARG A 353 -6.49 42.44 0.73
C ARG A 353 -5.79 42.15 -0.59
N THR A 354 -6.11 42.92 -1.63
CA THR A 354 -5.51 42.76 -2.96
C THR A 354 -4.01 43.03 -2.90
N LEU A 355 -3.59 44.07 -2.17
CA LEU A 355 -2.18 44.38 -1.95
C LEU A 355 -1.44 43.22 -1.29
N MET A 356 -2.00 42.63 -0.22
CA MET A 356 -1.39 41.48 0.46
C MET A 356 -1.19 40.30 -0.49
N VAL A 357 -2.23 39.95 -1.25
CA VAL A 357 -2.17 38.81 -2.19
C VAL A 357 -1.15 39.06 -3.30
N GLN A 358 -1.14 40.24 -3.91
CA GLN A 358 -0.21 40.58 -4.99
C GLN A 358 1.24 40.69 -4.52
N THR A 359 1.47 41.21 -3.32
CA THR A 359 2.83 41.41 -2.79
C THR A 359 3.49 40.08 -2.43
N PHE A 360 2.72 39.14 -1.85
CA PHE A 360 3.27 37.90 -1.32
C PHE A 360 3.00 36.66 -2.17
N SER A 361 2.28 36.76 -3.29
CA SER A 361 2.01 35.62 -4.18
C SER A 361 3.28 34.91 -4.60
N HIS A 362 4.20 35.67 -5.18
CA HIS A 362 5.45 35.16 -5.76
C HIS A 362 6.40 34.56 -4.72
N CYS A 363 6.44 35.12 -3.49
CA CYS A 363 7.29 34.55 -2.43
C CYS A 363 6.68 33.29 -1.80
N ILE A 364 5.38 33.06 -1.95
CA ILE A 364 4.70 31.87 -1.43
C ILE A 364 4.76 30.74 -2.46
N LEU A 365 4.31 31.01 -3.69
CA LEU A 365 4.29 30.04 -4.78
C LEU A 365 4.86 30.70 -6.04
N CYS A 366 5.91 30.11 -6.59
CA CYS A 366 6.47 30.49 -7.87
C CYS A 366 7.06 29.23 -8.52
N SER A 367 6.91 29.11 -9.85
CA SER A 367 7.59 28.07 -10.61
C SER A 367 9.08 28.38 -10.71
N LYS A 368 9.88 27.36 -11.02
CA LYS A 368 11.31 27.57 -11.31
C LYS A 368 11.52 28.27 -12.67
N ASP A 369 10.58 28.05 -13.59
CA ASP A 369 10.57 28.68 -14.90
C ASP A 369 9.60 29.86 -14.85
N GLU A 370 10.04 31.08 -15.16
CA GLU A 370 9.20 32.29 -15.09
C GLU A 370 8.10 32.24 -16.16
N VAL A 371 6.88 31.81 -15.78
CA VAL A 371 5.71 31.74 -16.67
C VAL A 371 4.56 32.60 -16.13
N ASP A 372 4.00 33.48 -16.98
CA ASP A 372 2.90 34.41 -16.60
C ASP A 372 1.64 33.71 -16.05
N LEU A 373 1.44 32.41 -16.32
CA LEU A 373 0.31 31.63 -15.81
C LEU A 373 0.40 31.42 -14.29
N ASP A 374 1.60 31.51 -13.72
CA ASP A 374 1.86 31.25 -12.31
C ASP A 374 1.31 32.33 -11.39
N ASP A 375 1.25 33.59 -11.85
CA ASP A 375 0.78 34.70 -11.03
C ASP A 375 -0.70 34.58 -10.66
N LEU A 376 -1.54 34.15 -11.60
CA LEU A 376 -2.97 33.92 -11.35
C LEU A 376 -3.19 32.71 -10.44
N LEU A 377 -2.41 31.65 -10.63
CA LEU A 377 -2.45 30.44 -9.78
C LEU A 377 -2.00 30.76 -8.36
N ALA A 378 -0.88 31.47 -8.21
CA ALA A 378 -0.33 31.90 -6.94
C ALA A 378 -1.28 32.86 -6.22
N ALA A 379 -1.85 33.87 -6.91
CA ALA A 379 -2.84 34.76 -6.32
C ALA A 379 -4.08 34.01 -5.84
N ARG A 380 -4.58 33.04 -6.63
CA ARG A 380 -5.73 32.22 -6.23
C ARG A 380 -5.41 31.31 -5.04
N LEU A 381 -4.22 30.70 -5.02
CA LEU A 381 -3.74 29.87 -3.92
C LEU A 381 -3.63 30.67 -2.63
N VAL A 382 -2.93 31.80 -2.69
CA VAL A 382 -2.69 32.67 -1.53
C VAL A 382 -3.99 33.24 -1.00
N THR A 383 -4.91 33.61 -1.89
CA THR A 383 -6.27 34.01 -1.50
C THR A 383 -6.94 32.92 -0.65
N PHE A 384 -6.94 31.66 -1.11
CA PHE A 384 -7.55 30.55 -0.40
C PHE A 384 -6.82 30.22 0.92
N LEU A 385 -5.48 30.23 0.91
CA LEU A 385 -4.66 30.04 2.11
C LEU A 385 -4.99 31.10 3.16
N MET A 386 -5.10 32.38 2.76
CA MET A 386 -5.35 33.46 3.68
C MET A 386 -6.74 33.38 4.32
N ASP A 387 -7.74 32.92 3.57
CA ASP A 387 -9.11 32.74 4.10
C ASP A 387 -9.20 31.54 5.06
N ASN A 388 -8.39 30.50 4.86
CA ASN A 388 -8.48 29.22 5.58
C ASN A 388 -7.24 28.86 6.42
N TYR A 389 -6.33 29.81 6.67
CA TYR A 389 -5.01 29.53 7.26
C TYR A 389 -5.08 28.82 8.63
N GLN A 390 -6.13 29.10 9.41
CA GLN A 390 -6.31 28.51 10.73
C GLN A 390 -6.55 27.01 10.67
N GLU A 391 -7.26 26.53 9.65
CA GLU A 391 -7.51 25.11 9.46
C GLU A 391 -6.37 24.47 8.67
N ILE A 392 -5.91 25.12 7.59
CA ILE A 392 -4.86 24.58 6.70
C ILE A 392 -3.54 24.35 7.44
N LEU A 393 -3.14 25.26 8.34
CA LEU A 393 -1.83 25.17 9.00
C LEU A 393 -1.86 24.40 10.33
N LYS A 394 -2.99 23.80 10.69
CA LYS A 394 -3.10 22.86 11.82
C LYS A 394 -2.55 21.49 11.44
N VAL A 395 -2.16 20.73 12.46
CA VAL A 395 -1.73 19.34 12.30
C VAL A 395 -2.98 18.45 12.12
N PRO A 396 -3.06 17.63 11.05
CA PRO A 396 -4.18 16.73 10.83
C PRO A 396 -4.15 15.56 11.84
N LEU A 397 -4.95 15.70 12.91
CA LEU A 397 -5.02 14.73 14.02
C LEU A 397 -5.44 13.32 13.57
N ALA A 398 -6.29 13.22 12.53
CA ALA A 398 -6.71 11.94 11.98
C ALA A 398 -5.54 11.13 11.40
N LEU A 399 -4.66 11.80 10.64
CA LEU A 399 -3.44 11.20 10.11
C LEU A 399 -2.50 10.79 11.26
N GLN A 400 -2.27 11.71 12.21
CA GLN A 400 -1.41 11.45 13.36
C GLN A 400 -1.87 10.22 14.14
N THR A 401 -3.16 10.15 14.48
CA THR A 401 -3.73 9.04 15.26
C THR A 401 -3.60 7.72 14.50
N SER A 402 -3.86 7.72 13.19
CA SER A 402 -3.73 6.52 12.36
C SER A 402 -2.29 6.00 12.31
N ILE A 403 -1.31 6.90 12.21
CA ILE A 403 0.11 6.53 12.20
C ILE A 403 0.55 6.05 13.59
N GLU A 404 0.17 6.74 14.66
CA GLU A 404 0.48 6.34 16.03
C GLU A 404 -0.12 4.98 16.38
N GLU A 405 -1.36 4.72 15.99
CA GLU A 405 -2.00 3.42 16.16
C GLU A 405 -1.27 2.32 15.37
N ARG A 406 -0.87 2.61 14.12
CA ARG A 406 -0.08 1.69 13.30
C ARG A 406 1.26 1.36 13.96
N VAL A 407 1.98 2.35 14.45
CA VAL A 407 3.26 2.19 15.16
C VAL A 407 3.05 1.42 16.48
N ALA A 408 2.01 1.74 17.25
CA ALA A 408 1.67 1.03 18.48
C ALA A 408 1.34 -0.44 18.21
N ASN A 409 0.57 -0.74 17.16
CA ASN A 409 0.25 -2.10 16.73
C ASN A 409 1.49 -2.88 16.26
N LEU A 410 2.51 -2.20 15.72
CA LEU A 410 3.78 -2.82 15.37
C LEU A 410 4.65 -3.10 16.60
N ARG A 411 4.57 -2.25 17.64
CA ARG A 411 5.30 -2.39 18.91
C ARG A 411 4.66 -3.39 19.89
N ARG A 412 3.34 -3.61 19.80
CA ARG A 412 2.63 -4.57 20.66
C ARG A 412 3.16 -6.00 20.45
N VAL A 413 3.45 -6.68 21.55
CA VAL A 413 3.83 -8.11 21.57
C VAL A 413 2.60 -8.92 21.15
N GLN A 414 2.74 -9.75 20.12
CA GLN A 414 1.69 -10.71 19.75
C GLN A 414 1.89 -11.97 20.60
N ILE A 415 0.95 -12.24 21.50
CA ILE A 415 0.89 -13.51 22.21
C ILE A 415 0.28 -14.53 21.25
N LYS A 416 1.10 -15.44 20.73
CA LYS A 416 0.61 -16.59 19.98
C LYS A 416 0.40 -17.74 20.95
N TYR A 417 -0.86 -18.13 21.13
CA TYR A 417 -1.21 -19.36 21.83
C TYR A 417 -0.97 -20.56 20.89
N PRO A 418 -0.32 -21.63 21.35
CA PRO A 418 -0.33 -22.90 20.63
C PRO A 418 -1.79 -23.34 20.43
N GLY A 419 -2.25 -23.39 19.18
CA GLY A 419 -3.64 -23.74 18.82
C GLY A 419 -4.54 -22.58 18.37
N ALA A 420 -4.15 -21.31 18.58
CA ALA A 420 -4.90 -20.17 18.04
C ALA A 420 -4.73 -19.98 16.52
N ASP A 421 -3.82 -20.74 15.90
CA ASP A 421 -3.74 -20.81 14.44
C ASP A 421 -4.91 -21.59 13.81
N MET A 422 -5.80 -22.22 14.60
CA MET A 422 -6.95 -22.94 14.03
C MET A 422 -8.15 -22.08 13.64
N ASP A 423 -8.30 -20.83 14.10
CA ASP A 423 -9.54 -20.06 13.80
C ASP A 423 -9.37 -18.60 13.34
N ILE A 424 -8.14 -18.10 13.14
CA ILE A 424 -7.92 -16.81 12.46
C ILE A 424 -6.96 -16.94 11.25
N THR A 425 -6.51 -18.16 10.95
CA THR A 425 -5.81 -18.49 9.70
C THR A 425 -6.67 -19.36 8.78
N LEU A 426 -7.90 -18.91 8.48
CA LEU A 426 -8.60 -19.42 7.31
C LEU A 426 -7.91 -18.91 6.04
N SER A 427 -6.93 -19.72 5.61
CA SER A 427 -6.28 -19.78 4.30
C SER A 427 -5.53 -18.52 3.82
N ALA A 428 -4.32 -18.30 4.34
CA ALA A 428 -3.24 -18.09 3.39
C ALA A 428 -2.92 -19.47 2.79
N PRO A 429 -3.11 -19.71 1.48
CA PRO A 429 -2.77 -21.00 0.91
C PRO A 429 -1.28 -21.25 1.17
N SER A 430 -0.95 -22.47 1.59
CA SER A 430 0.42 -22.99 1.65
C SER A 430 1.01 -22.89 0.24
N PHE A 431 1.53 -21.72 -0.11
CA PHE A 431 2.11 -21.47 -1.40
C PHE A 431 3.50 -22.10 -1.36
N CYS A 432 3.65 -23.24 -2.04
CA CYS A 432 4.95 -23.66 -2.52
C CYS A 432 5.54 -22.46 -3.27
N ARG A 433 6.54 -21.80 -2.69
CA ARG A 433 7.24 -20.70 -3.34
C ARG A 433 7.89 -21.26 -4.60
N GLN A 434 7.39 -20.85 -5.76
CA GLN A 434 8.00 -21.21 -7.04
C GLN A 434 9.40 -20.57 -7.09
N ILE A 435 10.41 -21.40 -6.93
CA ILE A 435 11.82 -21.02 -7.11
C ILE A 435 12.12 -20.81 -8.59
N SER A 436 13.03 -19.91 -8.92
CA SER A 436 13.42 -19.72 -10.33
C SER A 436 14.09 -20.99 -10.88
N PRO A 437 14.13 -21.20 -12.21
CA PRO A 437 14.89 -22.30 -12.79
C PRO A 437 16.36 -22.28 -12.37
N GLU A 438 16.96 -21.09 -12.22
CA GLU A 438 18.34 -20.97 -11.74
C GLU A 438 18.47 -21.27 -10.24
N GLU A 439 17.53 -20.83 -9.40
CA GLU A 439 17.49 -21.24 -7.97
C GLU A 439 17.25 -22.74 -7.82
N PHE A 440 16.45 -23.35 -8.69
CA PHE A 440 16.22 -24.79 -8.70
C PHE A 440 17.46 -25.56 -9.14
N GLU A 441 18.15 -25.13 -10.19
CA GLU A 441 19.40 -25.76 -10.63
C GLU A 441 20.51 -25.58 -9.60
N TYR A 442 20.61 -24.41 -8.96
CA TYR A 442 21.54 -24.16 -7.87
C TYR A 442 21.23 -25.02 -6.63
N GLN A 443 19.95 -25.09 -6.21
CA GLN A 443 19.55 -25.94 -5.08
C GLN A 443 19.71 -27.43 -5.39
N ARG A 444 19.49 -27.84 -6.65
CA ARG A 444 19.77 -29.20 -7.13
C ARG A 444 21.27 -29.52 -7.07
N ALA A 445 22.12 -28.61 -7.57
CA ALA A 445 23.56 -28.83 -7.66
C ALA A 445 24.29 -28.72 -6.31
N TYR A 446 23.88 -27.80 -5.43
CA TYR A 446 24.63 -27.46 -4.20
C TYR A 446 23.80 -27.58 -2.91
N GLY A 447 22.47 -27.42 -2.99
CA GLY A 447 21.60 -27.36 -1.81
C GLY A 447 21.26 -28.71 -1.16
N SER A 448 21.51 -29.83 -1.86
CA SER A 448 21.16 -31.17 -1.38
C SER A 448 22.33 -32.00 -0.86
N GLN A 449 23.58 -31.68 -1.22
CA GLN A 449 24.72 -32.52 -0.88
C GLN A 449 25.13 -32.44 0.61
N GLU A 450 25.25 -31.24 1.18
CA GLU A 450 25.67 -31.06 2.58
C GLU A 450 24.69 -31.70 3.60
N PRO A 451 23.36 -31.53 3.49
CA PRO A 451 22.41 -32.17 4.42
C PRO A 451 22.35 -33.69 4.25
N LEU A 452 22.51 -34.18 3.01
CA LEU A 452 22.54 -35.62 2.73
C LEU A 452 23.83 -36.27 3.26
N ALA A 453 24.97 -35.59 3.17
CA ALA A 453 26.23 -36.04 3.77
C ALA A 453 26.12 -36.06 5.31
N ALA A 454 25.52 -35.04 5.92
CA ALA A 454 25.26 -35.01 7.35
C ALA A 454 24.33 -36.17 7.80
N LEU A 455 23.30 -36.48 7.02
CA LEU A 455 22.40 -37.61 7.29
C LEU A 455 23.10 -38.96 7.13
N LEU A 456 24.02 -39.09 6.17
CA LEU A 456 24.85 -40.28 6.01
C LEU A 456 25.76 -40.49 7.25
N GLU A 457 26.39 -39.43 7.75
CA GLU A 457 27.19 -39.46 8.96
C GLU A 457 26.37 -39.79 10.21
N GLU A 458 25.16 -39.25 10.33
CA GLU A 458 24.26 -39.56 11.42
C GLU A 458 23.89 -41.06 11.43
N VAL A 459 23.59 -41.65 10.27
CA VAL A 459 23.29 -43.09 10.16
C VAL A 459 24.51 -43.97 10.53
N ILE A 460 25.73 -43.51 10.23
CA ILE A 460 26.96 -44.23 10.58
C ILE A 460 27.24 -44.13 12.08
N THR A 461 27.12 -42.94 12.65
CA THR A 461 27.46 -42.62 14.05
C THR A 461 26.38 -43.02 15.06
N ASP A 462 25.13 -43.25 14.64
CA ASP A 462 24.03 -43.59 15.54
C ASP A 462 24.26 -44.93 16.27
N ALA A 463 24.48 -44.88 17.58
CA ALA A 463 24.73 -46.04 18.42
C ALA A 463 23.49 -46.90 18.69
N LYS A 464 22.28 -46.43 18.33
CA LYS A 464 21.01 -47.14 18.56
C LYS A 464 20.68 -48.15 17.46
N LEU A 465 21.35 -48.06 16.30
CA LEU A 465 21.10 -48.94 15.16
C LEU A 465 22.01 -50.16 15.18
N SER A 466 21.44 -51.35 14.98
CA SER A 466 22.22 -52.57 14.83
C SER A 466 23.07 -52.56 13.55
N SER A 467 24.20 -53.28 13.53
CA SER A 467 25.09 -53.36 12.36
C SER A 467 24.37 -53.85 11.08
N LYS A 468 23.34 -54.69 11.25
CA LYS A 468 22.50 -55.20 10.16
C LYS A 468 21.54 -54.13 9.60
N GLU A 469 21.01 -53.26 10.45
CA GLU A 469 20.12 -52.15 10.05
C GLU A 469 20.91 -51.00 9.44
N LYS A 470 22.08 -50.68 9.99
CA LYS A 470 23.01 -49.72 9.37
C LYS A 470 23.35 -50.14 7.95
N LYS A 471 23.73 -51.41 7.74
CA LYS A 471 24.04 -51.93 6.40
C LYS A 471 22.85 -51.89 5.44
N LYS A 472 21.62 -52.09 5.93
CA LYS A 472 20.39 -51.94 5.11
C LYS A 472 20.14 -50.48 4.73
N LYS A 473 20.23 -49.56 5.70
CA LYS A 473 20.03 -48.12 5.48
C LYS A 473 21.10 -47.54 4.56
N LEU A 474 22.37 -47.94 4.73
CA LEU A 474 23.49 -47.58 3.85
C LEU A 474 23.28 -48.08 2.42
N LYS A 475 22.82 -49.33 2.22
CA LYS A 475 22.46 -49.83 0.88
C LYS A 475 21.28 -49.09 0.26
N GLN A 476 20.28 -48.71 1.07
CA GLN A 476 19.14 -47.93 0.60
C GLN A 476 19.55 -46.48 0.26
N PHE A 477 20.50 -45.92 1.01
CA PHE A 477 21.06 -44.61 0.75
C PHE A 477 21.92 -44.62 -0.52
N GLN A 478 22.81 -45.60 -0.68
CA GLN A 478 23.61 -45.81 -1.89
C GLN A 478 22.74 -45.94 -3.15
N LYS A 479 21.59 -46.63 -3.05
CA LYS A 479 20.66 -46.78 -4.16
C LYS A 479 19.93 -45.48 -4.52
N SER A 480 19.64 -44.65 -3.52
CA SER A 480 18.88 -43.40 -3.69
C SER A 480 19.77 -42.21 -4.08
N TYR A 481 21.01 -42.18 -3.56
CA TYR A 481 21.96 -41.07 -3.68
C TYR A 481 23.40 -41.61 -3.89
N PRO A 482 23.71 -42.15 -5.08
CA PRO A 482 25.00 -42.80 -5.35
C PRO A 482 26.19 -41.84 -5.33
N GLU A 483 26.02 -40.60 -5.78
CA GLU A 483 27.11 -39.59 -5.87
C GLU A 483 27.64 -39.19 -4.48
N VAL A 484 26.73 -38.85 -3.55
CA VAL A 484 27.08 -38.50 -2.16
C VAL A 484 27.69 -39.70 -1.41
N TYR A 485 27.24 -40.92 -1.73
CA TYR A 485 27.83 -42.14 -1.16
C TYR A 485 29.25 -42.41 -1.67
N GLN A 486 29.51 -42.20 -2.97
CA GLN A 486 30.84 -42.37 -3.58
C GLN A 486 31.83 -41.30 -3.10
N GLU A 487 31.37 -40.08 -2.85
CA GLU A 487 32.21 -39.02 -2.28
C GLU A 487 32.69 -39.36 -0.86
N ARG A 488 31.83 -40.01 -0.06
CA ARG A 488 32.19 -40.47 1.29
C ARG A 488 32.96 -41.80 1.31
N PHE A 489 32.68 -42.69 0.36
CA PHE A 489 33.35 -43.99 0.21
C PHE A 489 33.99 -44.14 -1.19
N PRO A 490 35.10 -43.46 -1.49
CA PRO A 490 35.72 -43.50 -2.82
C PRO A 490 36.40 -44.85 -3.11
N THR A 491 36.79 -45.59 -2.07
CA THR A 491 37.50 -46.87 -2.15
C THR A 491 36.81 -47.94 -1.31
N PRO A 492 36.81 -49.22 -1.74
CA PRO A 492 36.17 -50.32 -0.99
C PRO A 492 36.82 -50.59 0.38
N GLU A 493 38.03 -50.08 0.60
CA GLU A 493 38.75 -50.15 1.88
C GLU A 493 38.13 -49.22 2.95
N SER A 494 37.58 -48.07 2.54
CA SER A 494 36.91 -47.11 3.42
C SER A 494 35.56 -47.63 3.95
N GLU A 495 34.86 -48.44 3.15
CA GLU A 495 33.63 -49.13 3.56
C GLU A 495 33.93 -50.31 4.51
N ALA A 496 35.05 -51.01 4.29
CA ALA A 496 35.47 -52.17 5.09
C ALA A 496 35.90 -51.80 6.52
N LEU A 497 36.36 -50.56 6.75
CA LEU A 497 36.71 -50.05 8.09
C LEU A 497 35.49 -49.94 9.03
N LEU A 498 34.29 -49.71 8.49
CA LEU A 498 33.05 -49.61 9.28
C LEU A 498 32.37 -50.96 9.50
N PHE A 499 32.60 -51.93 8.60
CA PHE A 499 32.05 -53.29 8.69
C PHE A 499 33.11 -54.33 8.29
N PRO A 500 33.93 -54.83 9.23
CA PRO A 500 34.90 -55.87 8.91
C PRO A 500 34.20 -57.11 8.35
N GLU A 501 34.66 -57.62 7.21
CA GLU A 501 34.14 -58.87 6.66
C GLU A 501 34.43 -60.02 7.64
N LYS A 502 33.39 -60.80 7.99
CA LYS A 502 33.60 -62.08 8.67
C LYS A 502 34.36 -63.01 7.71
N PRO A 503 35.38 -63.76 8.18
CA PRO A 503 36.11 -64.69 7.33
C PRO A 503 35.16 -65.73 6.74
N LYS A 504 35.18 -65.87 5.41
CA LYS A 504 34.40 -66.88 4.67
C LYS A 504 34.88 -68.28 5.08
N ALA A 505 34.05 -69.03 5.79
CA ALA A 505 34.22 -70.47 5.94
C ALA A 505 34.09 -71.12 4.55
N LYS A 506 35.05 -71.97 4.19
CA LYS A 506 35.10 -72.70 2.91
C LYS A 506 33.81 -73.54 2.72
N PRO A 507 33.23 -73.61 1.50
CA PRO A 507 32.10 -74.49 1.26
C PRO A 507 32.56 -75.95 1.17
N GLN A 508 32.08 -76.82 2.07
CA GLN A 508 32.15 -78.27 1.88
C GLN A 508 31.00 -78.69 0.95
N LEU A 509 31.34 -79.02 -0.29
CA LEU A 509 30.50 -79.82 -1.20
C LEU A 509 30.68 -81.30 -0.85
N LEU A 510 29.59 -82.01 -0.52
CA LEU A 510 29.44 -83.48 -0.58
C LEU A 510 27.92 -83.77 -0.60
N MET A 511 27.33 -83.95 -1.78
CA MET A 511 27.01 -85.25 -2.41
C MET A 511 25.95 -86.06 -1.66
N TRP A 512 24.68 -85.85 -2.00
CA TRP A 512 23.64 -86.86 -1.77
C TRP A 512 22.66 -86.96 -2.94
N ALA A 513 23.18 -87.47 -4.05
CA ALA A 513 22.36 -88.03 -5.12
C ALA A 513 23.13 -89.19 -5.73
N LEU A 514 22.80 -90.42 -5.35
CA LEU A 514 23.01 -91.66 -6.12
C LEU A 514 22.31 -92.81 -5.39
N LYS A 515 21.01 -92.93 -5.61
CA LYS A 515 20.28 -94.20 -5.64
C LYS A 515 18.92 -93.91 -6.23
N ASN A 516 18.79 -94.15 -7.54
CA ASN A 516 17.63 -94.75 -8.18
C ASN A 516 17.94 -94.89 -9.68
N PRO A 517 18.06 -96.12 -10.22
CA PRO A 517 18.32 -96.31 -11.63
C PRO A 517 17.06 -96.05 -12.47
N PHE A 518 17.32 -95.51 -13.65
CA PHE A 518 16.39 -95.25 -14.75
C PHE A 518 15.41 -96.41 -15.02
N GLN A 519 14.15 -96.06 -15.30
CA GLN A 519 13.30 -96.84 -16.20
C GLN A 519 12.80 -95.97 -17.36
N PRO A 520 12.66 -96.53 -18.58
CA PRO A 520 12.54 -95.77 -19.81
C PRO A 520 11.09 -95.48 -20.20
N PHE A 521 10.95 -94.37 -20.91
CA PHE A 521 9.79 -93.91 -21.66
C PHE A 521 8.91 -95.03 -22.26
N GLN A 522 7.60 -94.98 -21.97
CA GLN A 522 6.58 -95.40 -22.93
C GLN A 522 5.66 -94.23 -23.28
N ARG A 523 5.60 -93.98 -24.59
CA ARG A 523 4.67 -93.07 -25.26
C ARG A 523 3.27 -93.66 -25.21
N THR A 524 2.27 -92.84 -24.91
CA THR A 524 0.98 -92.90 -25.62
C THR A 524 0.35 -91.52 -25.70
N ARG A 525 0.07 -91.12 -26.95
CA ARG A 525 -0.81 -90.02 -27.33
C ARG A 525 -2.25 -90.42 -27.01
N SER A 526 -3.07 -89.48 -26.56
CA SER A 526 -4.36 -89.23 -27.21
C SER A 526 -4.92 -87.87 -26.81
N PHE A 527 -5.25 -87.11 -27.85
CA PHE A 527 -6.15 -85.97 -27.83
C PHE A 527 -7.60 -86.49 -27.81
N ARG A 528 -8.45 -85.78 -27.04
CA ARG A 528 -9.90 -85.52 -27.19
C ARG A 528 -10.87 -86.68 -27.55
N MET A 529 -11.92 -86.81 -26.74
CA MET A 529 -13.23 -86.20 -27.05
C MET A 529 -13.85 -85.63 -25.78
#